data_AF-A0A8C4YIN0-F1
#
_entry.id   AF-A0A8C4YIN0-F1
#
_cell.length_a   1.000
_cell.length_b   1.000
_cell.length_c   1.000
_cell.angle_alpha   90.00
_cell.angle_beta   90.00
_cell.angle_gamma   90.00
#
_symmetry.space_group_name_H-M   'P 1'
#
loop_
_entity.id
_entity.type
_entity.pdbx_description
1 polymer ?
#
loop_
_entity_poly.entity_id
_entity_poly.type
_entity_poly.pdbx_seq_one_letter_code
_entity_poly.pdbx_strand_id
1 'polypeptide(L)'
;MRALTLLPILACLSAGARGKVLSRCELARLLKRGGLDGFMGYRLDNWLCLAFYASRFDTGTVTENSDGSSDYGIFQINSRRWCSDHLTPFTSHLILSPQIY
;
A
#
# COMPACT_ATOMS: atom_id res chain seq x y z
N MET A 1 38.25 15.67 5.56
CA MET A 1 37.47 15.81 4.30
C MET A 1 36.74 14.52 3.86
N ARG A 2 37.23 13.30 4.16
CA ARG A 2 36.55 12.03 3.80
C ARG A 2 35.32 11.66 4.65
N ALA A 3 35.20 12.18 5.88
CA ALA A 3 34.03 11.93 6.73
C ALA A 3 32.77 12.67 6.24
N LEU A 4 32.94 13.82 5.57
CA LEU A 4 31.84 14.66 5.11
C LEU A 4 31.06 14.03 3.95
N THR A 5 31.70 13.13 3.18
CA THR A 5 31.08 12.39 2.08
C THR A 5 30.35 11.11 2.54
N LEU A 6 30.66 10.59 3.73
CA LEU A 6 30.02 9.37 4.27
C LEU A 6 28.65 9.65 4.90
N LEU A 7 28.49 10.83 5.50
CA LEU A 7 27.22 11.32 6.08
C LEU A 7 26.03 11.33 5.11
N PRO A 8 26.13 11.90 3.89
CA PRO A 8 25.01 11.89 2.94
C PRO A 8 24.70 10.49 2.40
N ILE A 9 25.71 9.61 2.26
CA ILE A 9 25.50 8.22 1.85
C ILE A 9 24.72 7.47 2.93
N LEU A 10 25.13 7.57 4.19
CA LEU A 10 24.43 6.93 5.31
C LEU A 10 23.00 7.47 5.50
N ALA A 11 22.78 8.77 5.25
CA ALA A 11 21.45 9.38 5.27
C ALA A 11 20.56 8.91 4.09
N CYS A 12 21.13 8.64 2.91
CA CYS A 12 20.38 8.05 1.81
C CYS A 12 19.98 6.59 2.09
N LEU A 13 20.83 5.81 2.79
CA LEU A 13 20.49 4.43 3.17
C LEU A 13 19.34 4.34 4.17
N SER A 14 19.05 5.39 4.95
CA SER A 14 17.94 5.41 5.92
C SER A 14 16.63 5.96 5.35
N ALA A 15 16.62 6.43 4.09
CA ALA A 15 15.43 6.87 3.38
C ALA A 15 14.62 5.67 2.85
N GLY A 16 14.21 4.77 3.75
CA GLY A 16 13.18 3.77 3.44
C GLY A 16 11.82 4.45 3.27
N ALA A 17 10.99 3.94 2.36
CA ALA A 17 9.60 4.35 2.26
C ALA A 17 8.88 3.98 3.57
N ARG A 18 8.69 4.96 4.45
CA ARG A 18 8.05 4.76 5.75
C ARG A 18 6.54 4.88 5.60
N GLY A 19 5.81 3.94 6.17
CA GLY A 19 4.35 4.04 6.28
C GLY A 19 3.91 5.31 6.99
N LYS A 20 2.73 5.82 6.64
CA LYS A 20 2.11 7.00 7.24
C LYS A 20 0.68 6.64 7.68
N VAL A 21 0.35 6.97 8.91
CA VAL A 21 -1.03 6.96 9.41
C VAL A 21 -1.72 8.23 8.93
N LEU A 22 -2.71 8.09 8.05
CA LEU A 22 -3.47 9.21 7.51
C LEU A 22 -4.65 9.55 8.42
N SER A 23 -4.97 10.83 8.56
CA SER A 23 -6.24 11.22 9.17
C SER A 23 -7.41 10.90 8.23
N ARG A 24 -8.62 10.68 8.78
CA ARG A 24 -9.82 10.38 7.98
C ARG A 24 -10.07 11.38 6.84
N CYS A 25 -9.97 12.68 7.13
CA CYS A 25 -10.21 13.73 6.13
C CYS A 25 -9.06 13.86 5.13
N GLU A 26 -7.82 13.61 5.55
CA GLU A 26 -6.68 13.56 4.63
C GLU A 26 -6.84 12.42 3.62
N LEU A 27 -7.19 11.22 4.10
CA LEU A 27 -7.48 10.09 3.24
C LEU A 27 -8.65 10.37 2.31
N ALA A 28 -9.76 10.94 2.82
CA ALA A 28 -10.92 11.28 1.99
C ALA A 28 -10.55 12.21 0.82
N ARG A 29 -9.68 13.21 1.05
CA ARG A 29 -9.19 14.10 -0.01
C ARG A 29 -8.30 13.37 -1.02
N LEU A 30 -7.46 12.43 -0.56
CA LEU A 30 -6.62 11.62 -1.44
C LEU A 30 -7.47 10.71 -2.33
N LEU A 31 -8.41 9.98 -1.74
CA LEU A 31 -9.29 9.07 -2.46
C LEU A 31 -10.20 9.80 -3.45
N LYS A 32 -10.76 10.94 -3.06
CA LYS A 32 -11.57 11.77 -3.95
C LYS A 32 -10.75 12.32 -5.13
N ARG A 33 -9.53 12.79 -4.88
CA ARG A 33 -8.61 13.22 -5.96
C ARG A 33 -8.20 12.07 -6.87
N GLY A 34 -8.11 10.85 -6.32
CA GLY A 34 -7.85 9.63 -7.09
C GLY A 34 -9.06 9.10 -7.87
N GLY A 35 -10.21 9.78 -7.83
CA GLY A 35 -11.40 9.37 -8.58
C GLY A 35 -12.16 8.18 -7.97
N LEU A 36 -11.92 7.83 -6.70
CA LEU A 36 -12.61 6.70 -6.07
C LEU A 36 -14.06 7.00 -5.64
N ASP A 37 -14.45 8.29 -5.57
CA ASP A 37 -15.83 8.67 -5.25
C ASP A 37 -16.76 8.36 -6.43
N GLY A 38 -17.49 7.25 -6.34
CA GLY A 38 -18.35 6.73 -7.41
C GLY A 38 -17.69 5.65 -8.29
N PHE A 39 -16.42 5.31 -8.05
CA PHE A 39 -15.72 4.28 -8.81
C PHE A 39 -16.42 2.92 -8.62
N MET A 40 -16.79 2.27 -9.73
CA MET A 40 -17.56 1.02 -9.74
C MET A 40 -18.85 1.08 -8.91
N GLY A 41 -19.44 2.28 -8.75
CA GLY A 41 -20.66 2.50 -7.95
C GLY A 41 -20.43 2.64 -6.45
N TYR A 42 -19.19 2.56 -5.95
CA TYR A 42 -18.88 2.74 -4.53
C TYR A 42 -18.64 4.20 -4.19
N ARG A 43 -19.39 4.70 -3.21
CA ARG A 43 -19.23 6.05 -2.64
C ARG A 43 -17.95 6.18 -1.81
N LEU A 44 -17.46 7.42 -1.63
CA LEU A 44 -16.25 7.72 -0.86
C LEU A 44 -16.22 7.14 0.56
N ASP A 45 -17.37 7.09 1.25
CA ASP A 45 -17.52 6.53 2.60
C ASP A 45 -17.27 5.03 2.66
N ASN A 46 -17.58 4.28 1.60
CA ASN A 46 -17.24 2.85 1.52
C ASN A 46 -15.73 2.63 1.56
N TRP A 47 -14.97 3.42 0.79
CA TRP A 47 -13.51 3.32 0.75
C TRP A 47 -12.86 3.73 2.07
N LEU A 48 -13.40 4.77 2.74
CA LEU A 48 -12.96 5.16 4.07
C LEU A 48 -13.25 4.07 5.10
N CYS A 49 -14.42 3.43 5.03
CA CYS A 49 -14.77 2.31 5.90
C CYS A 49 -13.79 1.14 5.71
N LEU A 50 -13.56 0.74 4.46
CA LEU A 50 -12.60 -0.32 4.10
C LEU A 50 -11.20 -0.02 4.68
N ALA A 51 -10.64 1.15 4.39
CA ALA A 51 -9.31 1.52 4.86
C ALA A 51 -9.19 1.55 6.39
N PHE A 52 -10.26 1.94 7.10
CA PHE A 52 -10.24 1.95 8.56
C PHE A 52 -10.21 0.55 9.15
N TYR A 53 -11.02 -0.37 8.63
CA TYR A 53 -11.08 -1.74 9.13
C TYR A 53 -9.92 -2.61 8.65
N ALA A 54 -9.36 -2.31 7.48
CA ALA A 54 -8.20 -3.02 6.95
C ALA A 54 -6.90 -2.66 7.68
N SER A 55 -6.63 -1.36 7.90
CA SER A 55 -5.31 -0.92 8.39
C SER A 55 -5.32 0.21 9.41
N ARG A 56 -6.50 0.66 9.87
CA ARG A 56 -6.64 1.87 10.71
C ARG A 56 -6.03 3.11 10.04
N PHE A 57 -6.12 3.19 8.71
CA PHE A 57 -5.55 4.26 7.87
C PHE A 57 -4.01 4.32 7.83
N ASP A 58 -3.32 3.29 8.32
CA ASP A 58 -1.87 3.19 8.20
C ASP A 58 -1.49 2.61 6.84
N THR A 59 -0.66 3.34 6.08
CA THR A 59 -0.14 2.88 4.79
C THR A 59 1.03 1.90 4.93
N GLY A 60 1.57 1.72 6.14
CA GLY A 60 2.66 0.80 6.45
C GLY A 60 2.24 -0.53 7.07
N THR A 61 0.93 -0.78 7.25
CA THR A 61 0.47 -2.04 7.84
C THR A 61 0.83 -3.23 6.95
N VAL A 62 1.39 -4.26 7.58
CA VAL A 62 1.64 -5.56 6.96
C VAL A 62 1.04 -6.64 7.86
N THR A 63 0.25 -7.54 7.27
CA THR A 63 -0.33 -8.68 7.97
C THR A 63 0.16 -9.96 7.30
N GLU A 64 0.83 -10.83 8.06
CA GLU A 64 1.27 -12.14 7.57
C GLU A 64 0.13 -13.16 7.67
N ASN A 65 -0.03 -13.96 6.62
CA ASN A 65 -1.05 -15.00 6.54
C ASN A 65 -0.43 -16.39 6.77
N SER A 66 -1.24 -17.33 7.26
CA SER A 66 -0.80 -18.70 7.56
C SER A 66 -0.28 -19.47 6.34
N ASP A 67 -0.62 -19.01 5.13
CA ASP A 67 -0.21 -19.60 3.87
C ASP A 67 1.12 -19.06 3.34
N GLY A 68 1.78 -18.18 4.11
CA GLY A 68 3.06 -17.54 3.79
C GLY A 68 2.93 -16.27 2.94
N SER A 69 1.71 -15.90 2.51
CA SER A 69 1.48 -14.60 1.86
C SER A 69 1.38 -13.47 2.89
N SER A 70 1.42 -12.23 2.43
CA SER A 70 1.21 -11.05 3.27
C SER A 70 0.26 -10.05 2.62
N ASP A 71 -0.49 -9.33 3.45
CA ASP A 71 -1.37 -8.25 3.03
C ASP A 71 -0.72 -6.90 3.34
N TYR A 72 -0.68 -6.01 2.34
CA TYR A 72 0.12 -4.79 2.39
C TYR A 72 -0.71 -3.51 2.33
N GLY A 73 -0.32 -2.56 3.17
CA GLY A 73 -0.71 -1.16 3.11
C GLY A 73 -2.17 -0.89 3.47
N ILE A 74 -2.65 0.26 3.02
CA ILE A 74 -3.91 0.85 3.50
C ILE A 74 -5.17 0.04 3.15
N PHE A 75 -5.10 -0.77 2.10
CA PHE A 75 -6.18 -1.63 1.65
C PHE A 75 -5.90 -3.13 1.86
N GLN A 76 -4.79 -3.48 2.52
CA GLN A 76 -4.39 -4.87 2.79
C GLN A 76 -4.41 -5.72 1.50
N ILE A 77 -3.65 -5.28 0.50
CA ILE A 77 -3.55 -5.94 -0.80
C ILE A 77 -2.62 -7.15 -0.69
N ASN A 78 -3.13 -8.35 -1.03
CA ASN A 78 -2.45 -9.62 -0.82
C ASN A 78 -1.36 -9.95 -1.86
N SER A 79 -0.18 -10.39 -1.40
CA SER A 79 0.97 -10.74 -2.28
C SER A 79 0.86 -12.05 -3.04
N ARG A 80 -0.04 -12.96 -2.66
CA ARG A 80 -0.26 -14.18 -3.45
C ARG A 80 -0.84 -13.88 -4.82
N ARG A 81 -1.62 -12.79 -4.94
CA ARG A 81 -2.38 -12.48 -6.15
C ARG A 81 -2.10 -11.12 -6.78
N TRP A 82 -1.82 -10.08 -6.00
CA TRP A 82 -1.92 -8.71 -6.50
C TRP A 82 -0.58 -7.98 -6.55
N CYS A 83 0.41 -8.36 -5.75
CA CYS A 83 1.74 -7.76 -5.74
C CYS A 83 2.85 -8.81 -5.53
N SER A 84 4.03 -8.57 -6.09
CA SER A 84 5.22 -9.39 -5.82
C SER A 84 5.96 -8.83 -4.60
N ASP A 85 6.13 -9.65 -3.58
CA ASP A 85 6.98 -9.38 -2.41
C ASP A 85 8.33 -10.12 -2.48
N HIS A 86 8.56 -10.90 -3.54
CA HIS A 86 9.72 -11.78 -3.75
C HIS A 86 9.89 -12.91 -2.72
N LEU A 87 8.92 -13.07 -1.81
CA LEU A 87 8.91 -14.10 -0.76
C LEU A 87 7.82 -15.14 -1.02
N THR A 88 6.69 -14.69 -1.53
CA THR A 88 5.51 -15.52 -1.81
C THR A 88 5.54 -15.96 -3.27
N PRO A 89 5.37 -17.27 -3.58
CA PRO A 89 5.17 -17.73 -4.94
C PRO A 89 3.95 -17.03 -5.55
N PHE A 90 4.18 -16.25 -6.60
CA PHE A 90 3.11 -15.46 -7.22
C PHE A 90 2.18 -16.39 -8.00
N THR A 91 0.88 -16.36 -7.70
CA THR A 91 -0.09 -17.29 -8.29
C THR A 91 -1.05 -16.64 -9.29
N SER A 92 -0.94 -15.34 -9.57
CA SER A 92 -1.94 -14.71 -10.44
C SER A 92 -1.62 -14.81 -11.93
N HIS A 93 -2.52 -15.52 -12.61
CA HIS A 93 -2.77 -15.42 -14.05
C HIS A 93 -3.31 -14.02 -14.47
N LEU A 94 -3.50 -13.08 -13.53
CA LEU A 94 -4.24 -11.83 -13.74
C LEU A 94 -3.38 -10.61 -14.09
N ILE A 95 -2.09 -10.57 -13.76
CA ILE A 95 -1.19 -9.51 -14.28
C ILE A 95 -0.98 -9.66 -15.81
N LEU A 96 -1.22 -10.86 -16.35
CA LEU A 96 -1.23 -11.12 -17.79
C LEU A 96 -2.60 -10.84 -18.44
N SER A 97 -3.63 -10.45 -17.68
CA SER A 97 -4.93 -10.09 -18.26
C SER A 97 -4.92 -8.62 -18.67
N PRO A 98 -5.10 -8.29 -19.98
CA PRO A 98 -5.09 -6.91 -20.45
C PRO A 98 -6.27 -6.05 -19.95
N GLN A 99 -7.16 -6.60 -19.11
CA GLN A 99 -8.45 -5.98 -18.78
C GLN A 99 -8.43 -5.04 -17.56
N ILE A 100 -7.25 -4.68 -17.02
CA ILE A 100 -7.12 -3.66 -15.95
C ILE A 100 -6.46 -2.37 -16.47
N TYR A 101 -6.58 -2.10 -17.77
CA TYR A 101 -6.39 -0.76 -18.34
C TYR A 101 -7.58 -0.40 -19.22
#